data_AF-A0A551ZBE2-F1
#
_entry.id   AF-A0A551ZBE2-F1
#
_cell.length_a   1.000
_cell.length_b   1.000
_cell.length_c   1.000
_cell.angle_alpha   90.00
_cell.angle_beta   90.00
_cell.angle_gamma   90.00
#
_symmetry.space_group_name_H-M   'P 1'
#
loop_
_entity.id
_entity.type
_entity.pdbx_description
1 polymer ?
#
loop_
_entity_poly.entity_id
_entity_poly.type
_entity_poly.pdbx_seq_one_letter_code
_entity_poly.pdbx_strand_id
1 'polypeptide(L)' 'MFHFISKYRVTLDLRKRLLGDNHPDVATSLNNLVHLCYCQGRYSEAEPFYLEAINIFREGLGENHPHTQTVYQNYLRMLS' A
#
# COMPACT_ATOMS: atom_id res chain seq x y z
N MET A 1 -4.76 -15.95 10.59
CA MET A 1 -4.65 -15.43 9.21
C MET A 1 -5.44 -14.12 9.00
N PHE A 2 -6.70 -14.00 9.45
CA PHE A 2 -7.54 -12.78 9.32
C PHE A 2 -7.15 -11.56 10.20
N HIS A 3 -6.49 -11.79 11.33
CA HIS A 3 -6.20 -10.72 12.31
C HIS A 3 -5.26 -9.64 11.76
N PHE A 4 -4.28 -10.02 10.95
CA PHE A 4 -3.26 -9.10 10.45
C PHE A 4 -3.82 -8.09 9.43
N ILE A 5 -4.60 -8.58 8.46
CA ILE A 5 -5.21 -7.75 7.41
C ILE A 5 -6.23 -6.77 8.03
N SER A 6 -7.06 -7.24 8.96
CA SER A 6 -8.06 -6.38 9.61
C SER A 6 -7.42 -5.25 10.41
N LYS A 7 -6.39 -5.56 11.20
CA LYS A 7 -5.65 -4.56 11.99
C LYS A 7 -4.97 -3.54 11.10
N TYR A 8 -4.47 -3.99 9.95
CA TYR A 8 -3.84 -3.11 8.99
C TYR A 8 -4.84 -2.14 8.33
N ARG A 9 -6.01 -2.61 7.87
CA ARG A 9 -7.06 -1.73 7.32
C ARG A 9 -7.50 -0.67 8.31
N VAL A 10 -7.72 -1.06 9.56
CA VAL A 10 -8.08 -0.11 10.63
C VAL A 10 -6.98 0.93 10.84
N THR A 11 -5.71 0.52 10.80
CA THR A 11 -4.57 1.43 10.96
C THR A 11 -4.44 2.39 9.78
N LEU A 12 -4.66 1.89 8.56
CA LEU A 12 -4.63 2.72 7.34
C LEU A 12 -5.74 3.76 7.35
N ASP A 13 -6.97 3.36 7.66
CA ASP A 13 -8.12 4.28 7.74
C ASP A 13 -7.93 5.36 8.80
N LEU A 14 -7.35 4.99 9.96
CA LEU A 14 -7.03 5.97 11.01
C LEU A 14 -5.97 6.97 10.53
N ARG A 15 -4.90 6.50 9.86
CA ARG A 15 -3.86 7.39 9.32
C ARG A 15 -4.40 8.32 8.24
N LYS A 16 -5.22 7.80 7.33
CA LYS A 16 -5.90 8.62 6.30
C LYS A 16 -6.78 9.69 6.92
N ARG A 17 -7.58 9.34 7.93
CA ARG A 17 -8.45 10.29 8.66
C ARG A 17 -7.67 11.38 9.38
N LEU A 18 -6.52 11.04 10.00
CA LEU A 18 -5.76 11.96 10.83
C LEU A 18 -4.81 12.85 10.01
N LEU A 19 -4.23 12.31 8.94
CA LEU A 19 -3.11 12.92 8.23
C LEU A 19 -3.47 13.35 6.79
N GLY A 20 -4.61 12.88 6.27
CA GLY A 20 -4.96 12.98 4.86
C GLY A 20 -4.31 11.88 4.02
N ASP A 21 -4.93 11.58 2.88
CA ASP A 21 -4.52 10.47 2.00
C ASP A 21 -3.11 10.64 1.42
N ASN A 22 -2.64 11.89 1.30
CA ASN A 22 -1.36 12.22 0.68
C ASN A 22 -0.18 12.25 1.66
N HIS A 23 -0.41 11.91 2.93
CA HIS A 23 0.64 12.01 3.94
C HIS A 23 1.72 10.93 3.76
N PRO A 24 3.02 11.26 3.91
CA PRO A 24 4.12 10.28 3.81
C PRO A 24 3.98 9.05 4.72
N ASP A 25 3.33 9.21 5.88
CA ASP A 25 3.08 8.09 6.81
C ASP A 25 1.99 7.13 6.34
N VAL A 26 0.99 7.61 5.59
CA VAL A 26 0.03 6.75 4.89
C VAL A 26 0.79 5.97 3.83
N ALA A 27 1.71 6.65 3.13
CA ALA A 27 2.50 6.01 2.09
C ALA A 27 3.45 4.92 2.59
N THR A 28 4.18 5.22 3.66
CA THR A 28 5.11 4.30 4.30
C THR A 28 4.40 3.08 4.84
N SER A 29 3.20 3.26 5.40
CA SER A 29 2.40 2.13 5.87
C SER A 29 2.11 1.19 4.72
N LEU A 30 1.53 1.70 3.63
CA LEU A 30 1.09 0.91 2.49
C LEU A 30 2.23 0.10 1.90
N ASN A 31 3.41 0.72 1.77
CA ASN A 31 4.62 0.02 1.33
C ASN A 31 5.02 -1.13 2.27
N ASN A 32 4.91 -0.93 3.59
CA ASN A 32 5.23 -1.96 4.58
C ASN A 32 4.26 -3.15 4.54
N LEU A 33 2.96 -2.92 4.30
CA LEU A 33 2.00 -4.02 4.12
C LEU A 33 2.37 -4.86 2.90
N VAL A 34 2.58 -4.16 1.79
CA VAL A 34 2.95 -4.73 0.51
C VAL A 34 4.20 -5.61 0.66
N HIS A 35 5.23 -5.10 1.33
CA HIS A 35 6.45 -5.84 1.60
C HIS A 35 6.21 -7.08 2.47
N LEU A 36 5.38 -6.97 3.51
CA LEU A 36 5.08 -8.11 4.37
C LEU A 36 4.29 -9.21 3.64
N CYS A 37 3.31 -8.83 2.81
CA CYS A 37 2.57 -9.81 2.02
C CYS A 37 3.49 -10.53 1.02
N TYR A 38 4.47 -9.82 0.46
CA TYR A 38 5.52 -10.41 -0.37
C TYR A 38 6.34 -11.44 0.41
N CYS A 39 6.85 -11.07 1.59
CA CYS A 39 7.61 -11.99 2.44
C CYS A 39 6.83 -13.24 2.88
N GLN A 40 5.49 -13.18 2.89
CA GLN A 40 4.62 -14.30 3.24
C GLN A 40 4.13 -15.11 2.03
N GLY A 41 4.46 -14.70 0.79
CA GLY A 41 3.97 -15.35 -0.43
C GLY A 41 2.46 -15.19 -0.66
N ARG A 42 1.80 -14.25 0.03
CA ARG A 42 0.34 -14.06 0.02
C ARG A 42 -0.07 -13.00 -1.00
N TYR A 43 0.38 -13.19 -2.23
CA TYR A 43 0.26 -12.21 -3.31
C TYR A 43 -1.19 -11.92 -3.71
N SER A 44 -2.02 -12.95 -3.81
CA SER A 44 -3.45 -12.82 -4.13
C SER A 44 -4.22 -12.02 -3.08
N GLU A 45 -3.76 -12.05 -1.82
CA GLU A 45 -4.35 -11.25 -0.75
C GLU A 45 -3.78 -9.82 -0.70
N ALA A 46 -2.60 -9.60 -1.31
CA ALA A 46 -1.91 -8.31 -1.37
C ALA A 46 -2.40 -7.41 -2.51
N GLU A 47 -2.81 -8.03 -3.62
CA GLU A 47 -3.24 -7.36 -4.84
C GLU A 47 -4.23 -6.19 -4.62
N PRO A 48 -5.34 -6.34 -3.88
CA PRO A 48 -6.25 -5.21 -3.66
C PRO A 48 -5.58 -4.04 -2.94
N PHE A 49 -4.61 -4.31 -2.05
CA PHE A 49 -3.88 -3.27 -1.33
C PHE A 49 -2.83 -2.57 -2.19
N TYR A 50 -2.20 -3.30 -3.12
CA TYR A 50 -1.32 -2.70 -4.13
C TYR A 50 -2.10 -1.72 -5.00
N LEU A 51 -3.27 -2.13 -5.50
CA LEU A 51 -4.10 -1.29 -6.35
C LEU A 51 -4.59 -0.04 -5.60
N GLU A 52 -5.03 -0.21 -4.35
CA GLU A 52 -5.45 0.91 -3.50
C GLU A 52 -4.30 1.89 -3.25
N ALA A 53 -3.11 1.39 -2.92
CA ALA A 53 -1.92 2.22 -2.68
C ALA A 53 -1.47 2.98 -3.93
N ILE A 54 -1.47 2.29 -5.09
CA ILE A 54 -1.14 2.93 -6.37
C ILE A 54 -2.13 4.07 -6.64
N ASN A 55 -3.44 3.86 -6.42
CA ASN A 55 -4.43 4.90 -6.70
C ASN A 55 -4.23 6.13 -5.81
N ILE A 56 -4.04 5.91 -4.50
CA ILE A 56 -3.82 6.99 -3.53
C ILE A 56 -2.57 7.79 -3.88
N PHE A 57 -1.43 7.14 -4.19
CA PHE A 57 -0.22 7.87 -4.53
C PHE A 57 -0.31 8.56 -5.89
N ARG A 58 -1.00 7.96 -6.85
CA ARG A 58 -1.19 8.57 -8.17
C ARG A 58 -2.02 9.85 -8.06
N GLU A 59 -3.14 9.81 -7.32
CA GLU A 59 -4.01 10.98 -7.11
C GLU A 59 -3.35 12.02 -6.20
N GLY A 60 -2.60 11.57 -5.19
CA GLY A 60 -2.06 12.43 -4.16
C GLY A 60 -0.71 13.07 -4.45
N LEU A 61 0.20 12.30 -5.03
CA LEU A 61 1.60 12.66 -5.25
C LEU A 61 1.93 12.81 -6.74
N GLY A 62 1.05 12.32 -7.60
CA GLY A 62 1.26 12.25 -9.04
C GLY A 62 1.96 10.94 -9.47
N GLU A 63 1.81 10.62 -10.74
CA GLU A 63 2.30 9.37 -11.33
C GLU A 63 3.83 9.24 -11.28
N ASN A 64 4.55 10.35 -11.46
CA ASN A 64 6.02 10.38 -11.48
C ASN A 64 6.67 10.42 -10.10
N HIS A 65 5.88 10.46 -9.02
CA HIS A 65 6.44 10.52 -7.68
C HIS A 65 7.18 9.21 -7.33
N PRO A 66 8.38 9.27 -6.70
CA PRO A 66 9.17 8.07 -6.37
C PRO A 66 8.39 6.99 -5.60
N HIS A 67 7.47 7.39 -4.72
CA HIS A 67 6.61 6.45 -3.99
C HIS A 67 5.56 5.77 -4.88
N THR A 68 4.94 6.50 -5.81
CA THR A 68 4.02 5.93 -6.80
C THR A 68 4.74 4.91 -7.68
N GLN A 69 5.94 5.26 -8.14
CA GLN A 69 6.78 4.38 -8.96
C GLN A 69 7.25 3.13 -8.18
N THR A 70 7.64 3.29 -6.91
CA THR A 70 8.09 2.17 -6.06
C THR A 70 6.96 1.17 -5.83
N VAL A 71 5.75 1.62 -5.49
CA VAL A 71 4.63 0.71 -5.25
C VAL A 71 4.18 0.02 -6.54
N TYR A 72 4.26 0.71 -7.68
CA TYR A 72 3.98 0.13 -8.99
C TYR A 72 5.01 -0.94 -9.38
N GLN A 73 6.32 -0.68 -9.18
CA GLN A 73 7.37 -1.66 -9.43
C GLN A 73 7.24 -2.90 -8.55
N ASN A 74 6.88 -2.73 -7.27
CA ASN A 74 6.66 -3.85 -6.36
C ASN A 74 5.43 -4.68 -6.80
N TYR A 75 4.37 -4.03 -7.28
CA TYR A 75 3.21 -4.71 -7.86
C TYR A 75 3.60 -5.53 -9.10
N LEU A 76 4.40 -4.96 -10.01
CA LEU A 76 4.89 -5.69 -11.18
C LEU A 76 5.76 -6.90 -10.82
N ARG A 77 6.63 -6.77 -9.80
CA ARG A 77 7.43 -7.88 -9.27
C ARG A 77 6.61 -8.97 -8.59
N MET A 78 5.42 -8.64 -8.09
CA MET A 78 4.49 -9.64 -7.54
C MET A 78 3.88 -10.50 -8.67
N LEU A 79 3.65 -9.89 -9.84
CA LEU A 79 3.02 -10.55 -10.98
C LEU A 79 4.00 -11.36 -11.85
N SER A 80 5.31 -11.20 -11.63
CA SER A 80 6.40 -11.92 -12.33
C SER A 80 6.78 -13.21 -11.61
#